data_AF-G8PUQ2-F1
#
_entry.id   AF-G8PUQ2-F1
#
_cell.length_a   1.000
_cell.length_b   1.000
_cell.length_c   1.000
_cell.angle_alpha   90.00
_cell.angle_beta   90.00
_cell.angle_gamma   90.00
#
_symmetry.space_group_name_H-M   'P 1'
#
loop_
_entity.id
_entity.type
_entity.pdbx_description
1 polymer ?
#
loop_
_entity_poly.entity_id
_entity_poly.type
_entity_poly.pdbx_seq_one_letter_code
_entity_poly.pdbx_strand_id
1 'polypeptide(L)'
;MSLIKKRMKLALAATAFAAMLGIQNASAQRSILVQADICQDVYPLGIFTVHWLTATNQYDNLYFMDAVGQVFSLIPNSPPFENTTDLWVHAHGNCGAIGQFTADQFGRALDQAFPNAKPERVVLASCMAGTGQGQSPVSVVSEALGQASSVTGWDGSVGVRGNGSQQLADFSYGLARIPLDEWEQDVGDIGAAISNLWTDVVDGVPNQTNCTDALMEAMAPVNPQSFIGFVNATAEFFSNDIAAGAGSDYTEALSKRYSPGVSVCGRDVPVNLLRDDPNCVFPD
;
A
#
# COMPACT_ATOMS: atom_id res chain seq x y z
N MET A 1 35.26 -56.72 -5.47
CA MET A 1 34.52 -55.54 -4.93
C MET A 1 35.29 -54.26 -5.25
N SER A 2 35.04 -53.54 -6.36
CA SER A 2 35.73 -52.24 -6.56
C SER A 2 35.11 -51.26 -7.57
N LEU A 3 34.43 -51.68 -8.65
CA LEU A 3 34.04 -50.75 -9.72
C LEU A 3 32.56 -50.33 -9.74
N ILE A 4 31.65 -51.14 -9.17
CA ILE A 4 30.19 -50.88 -9.23
C ILE A 4 29.76 -49.80 -8.21
N LYS A 5 30.42 -49.69 -7.04
CA LYS A 5 30.08 -48.69 -6.00
C LYS A 5 30.49 -47.26 -6.36
N LYS A 6 31.41 -47.04 -7.31
CA LYS A 6 31.84 -45.68 -7.72
C LYS A 6 30.89 -45.02 -8.72
N ARG A 7 30.15 -45.79 -9.54
CA ARG A 7 29.21 -45.21 -10.53
C ARG A 7 27.86 -44.80 -9.95
N MET A 8 27.39 -45.43 -8.87
CA MET A 8 26.15 -45.02 -8.18
C MET A 8 26.27 -43.69 -7.41
N LYS A 9 27.47 -43.31 -6.96
CA LYS A 9 27.66 -42.03 -6.25
C LYS A 9 27.68 -40.81 -7.17
N LEU A 10 28.02 -40.99 -8.44
CA LEU A 10 28.06 -39.90 -9.42
C LEU A 10 26.67 -39.57 -9.99
N ALA A 11 25.80 -40.58 -10.13
CA ALA A 11 24.44 -40.39 -10.62
C ALA A 11 23.52 -39.69 -9.59
N LEU A 12 23.70 -39.93 -8.29
CA LEU A 12 22.87 -39.31 -7.24
C LEU A 12 23.19 -37.82 -7.01
N ALA A 13 24.43 -37.39 -7.26
CA ALA A 13 24.85 -36.00 -7.07
C ALA A 13 24.33 -35.07 -8.19
N ALA A 14 24.16 -35.58 -9.41
CA ALA A 14 23.66 -34.81 -10.55
C ALA A 14 22.15 -34.52 -10.46
N THR A 15 21.35 -35.42 -9.87
CA THR A 15 19.90 -35.23 -9.72
C THR A 15 19.56 -34.22 -8.63
N ALA A 16 20.39 -34.09 -7.58
CA ALA A 16 20.20 -33.12 -6.51
C ALA A 16 20.44 -31.66 -6.94
N PHE A 17 21.38 -31.42 -7.87
CA PHE A 17 21.63 -30.08 -8.41
C PHE A 17 20.54 -29.62 -9.39
N ALA A 18 19.92 -30.53 -10.15
CA ALA A 18 18.81 -30.19 -11.04
C ALA A 18 17.51 -29.85 -10.28
N ALA A 19 17.29 -30.44 -9.11
CA ALA A 19 16.14 -30.12 -8.26
C ALA A 19 16.25 -28.76 -7.56
N MET A 20 17.47 -28.27 -7.28
CA MET A 20 17.68 -26.95 -6.67
C MET A 20 17.61 -25.79 -7.67
N LEU A 21 17.75 -26.04 -8.98
CA LEU A 21 17.60 -25.03 -10.02
C LEU A 21 16.14 -24.82 -10.47
N GLY A 22 15.23 -25.72 -10.08
CA GLY A 22 13.81 -25.67 -10.44
C GLY A 22 12.91 -24.96 -9.42
N ILE A 23 13.43 -24.65 -8.22
CA ILE A 23 12.77 -23.75 -7.27
C ILE A 23 13.38 -22.37 -7.47
N GLN A 24 13.29 -21.85 -8.70
CA GLN A 24 13.18 -20.41 -8.79
C GLN A 24 11.88 -20.12 -8.07
N ASN A 25 11.99 -19.51 -6.88
CA ASN A 25 10.84 -18.94 -6.20
C ASN A 25 10.05 -18.24 -7.30
N ALA A 26 8.84 -18.73 -7.61
CA ALA A 26 7.88 -17.90 -8.31
C ALA A 26 7.69 -16.73 -7.36
N SER A 27 8.52 -15.70 -7.52
CA SER A 27 8.48 -14.50 -6.71
C SER A 27 7.08 -13.99 -6.93
N ALA A 28 6.26 -14.01 -5.87
CA ALA A 28 4.90 -13.51 -5.94
C ALA A 28 4.96 -12.15 -6.64
N GLN A 29 4.27 -11.99 -7.75
CA GLN A 29 4.24 -10.71 -8.43
C GLN A 29 3.34 -9.80 -7.60
N ARG A 30 3.99 -8.96 -6.79
CA ARG A 30 3.32 -8.03 -5.88
C ARG A 30 3.08 -6.73 -6.62
N SER A 31 1.82 -6.30 -6.64
CA SER A 31 1.39 -5.15 -7.42
C SER A 31 0.50 -4.25 -6.59
N ILE A 32 0.62 -2.94 -6.80
CA ILE A 32 -0.28 -1.94 -6.26
C ILE A 32 -1.22 -1.51 -7.40
N LEU A 33 -2.52 -1.45 -7.11
CA LEU A 33 -3.52 -0.85 -7.99
C LEU A 33 -4.07 0.40 -7.32
N VAL A 34 -3.95 1.52 -8.01
CA VAL A 34 -4.46 2.83 -7.57
C VAL A 34 -5.56 3.33 -8.52
N GLN A 35 -6.30 4.34 -8.09
CA GLN A 35 -7.26 5.08 -8.91
C GLN A 35 -6.95 6.57 -8.88
N ALA A 36 -7.73 7.37 -9.61
CA ALA A 36 -7.47 8.81 -9.77
C ALA A 36 -7.58 9.59 -8.45
N ASP A 37 -8.25 9.00 -7.47
CA ASP A 37 -8.42 9.53 -6.13
C ASP A 37 -7.12 9.60 -5.34
N ILE A 38 -6.05 8.88 -5.73
CA ILE A 38 -4.71 8.99 -5.13
C ILE A 38 -4.14 10.42 -5.17
N CYS A 39 -4.51 11.19 -6.20
CA CYS A 39 -4.12 12.59 -6.32
C CYS A 39 -5.14 13.54 -5.70
N GLN A 40 -6.30 13.06 -5.27
CA GLN A 40 -7.41 13.88 -4.77
C GLN A 40 -7.37 14.11 -3.26
N ASP A 41 -6.42 13.48 -2.56
CA ASP A 41 -6.26 13.65 -1.13
C ASP A 41 -5.98 15.11 -0.75
N VAL A 42 -6.48 15.54 0.41
CA VAL A 42 -6.22 16.87 0.98
C VAL A 42 -4.76 17.03 1.44
N TYR A 43 -4.08 15.92 1.70
CA TYR A 43 -2.65 15.77 1.94
C TYR A 43 -2.21 14.43 1.33
N PRO A 44 -0.95 14.23 0.90
CA PRO A 44 -0.55 13.14 -0.01
C PRO A 44 -0.51 11.72 0.61
N LEU A 45 -1.56 11.29 1.31
CA LEU A 45 -1.64 10.01 2.03
C LEU A 45 -1.45 8.82 1.09
N GLY A 46 -2.13 8.82 -0.05
CA GLY A 46 -2.04 7.72 -0.98
C GLY A 46 -0.67 7.62 -1.64
N ILE A 47 -0.06 8.76 -1.94
CA ILE A 47 1.32 8.84 -2.41
C ILE A 47 2.28 8.25 -1.38
N PHE A 48 2.16 8.63 -0.11
CA PHE A 48 2.97 8.06 0.96
C PHE A 48 2.73 6.56 1.18
N THR A 49 1.49 6.09 1.01
CA THR A 49 1.18 4.67 1.11
C THR A 49 1.86 3.88 0.00
N VAL A 50 1.84 4.39 -1.24
CA VAL A 50 2.57 3.78 -2.37
C VAL A 50 4.07 3.78 -2.09
N HIS A 51 4.64 4.90 -1.63
CA HIS A 51 6.07 4.98 -1.27
C HIS A 51 6.45 3.95 -0.20
N TRP A 52 5.66 3.84 0.88
CA TRP A 52 5.88 2.85 1.94
C TRP A 52 5.86 1.42 1.38
N LEU A 53 4.87 1.09 0.54
CA LEU A 53 4.72 -0.25 -0.03
C LEU A 53 5.90 -0.62 -0.94
N THR A 54 6.34 0.30 -1.79
CA THR A 54 7.46 0.05 -2.71
C THR A 54 8.80 0.02 -1.97
N ALA A 55 9.02 0.92 -1.01
CA ALA A 55 10.29 1.03 -0.29
C ALA A 55 10.52 -0.10 0.74
N THR A 56 9.45 -0.60 1.38
CA THR A 56 9.59 -1.50 2.54
C THR A 56 8.88 -2.85 2.39
N ASN A 57 7.88 -2.94 1.50
CA ASN A 57 7.07 -4.14 1.35
C ASN A 57 7.25 -4.84 -0.01
N GLN A 58 8.24 -4.44 -0.83
CA GLN A 58 8.56 -5.12 -2.11
C GLN A 58 7.37 -5.19 -3.09
N TYR A 59 6.49 -4.18 -3.08
CA TYR A 59 5.49 -4.02 -4.11
C TYR A 59 6.10 -3.25 -5.28
N ASP A 60 6.81 -3.97 -6.16
CA ASP A 60 7.64 -3.36 -7.20
C ASP A 60 6.86 -2.91 -8.44
N ASN A 61 5.59 -3.29 -8.55
CA ASN A 61 4.74 -2.97 -9.70
C ASN A 61 3.59 -2.05 -9.27
N LEU A 62 3.31 -1.03 -10.09
CA LEU A 62 2.25 -0.05 -9.82
C LEU A 62 1.40 0.14 -11.06
N TYR A 63 0.09 0.05 -10.87
CA TYR A 63 -0.91 0.12 -11.93
C TYR A 63 -2.01 1.09 -11.54
N PHE A 64 -2.67 1.64 -12.55
CA PHE A 64 -3.82 2.54 -12.43
C PHE A 64 -5.05 1.88 -13.06
N MET A 65 -6.18 1.92 -12.37
CA MET A 65 -7.49 1.61 -12.95
C MET A 65 -8.24 2.90 -13.28
N ASP A 66 -8.61 3.06 -14.55
CA ASP A 66 -9.39 4.21 -15.00
C ASP A 66 -10.88 4.13 -14.61
N ALA A 67 -11.68 5.11 -15.02
CA ALA A 67 -13.12 5.17 -14.70
C ALA A 67 -14.00 4.12 -15.40
N VAL A 68 -13.48 3.43 -16.42
CA VAL A 68 -14.20 2.36 -17.11
C VAL A 68 -13.68 0.96 -16.75
N GLY A 69 -12.69 0.87 -15.86
CA GLY A 69 -12.14 -0.38 -15.36
C GLY A 69 -10.93 -0.90 -16.14
N GLN A 70 -10.37 -0.12 -17.07
CA GLN A 70 -9.14 -0.50 -17.77
C GLN A 70 -7.92 -0.25 -16.87
N VAL A 71 -6.95 -1.17 -16.94
CA VAL A 71 -5.75 -1.13 -16.11
C VAL A 71 -4.52 -0.77 -16.94
N PHE A 72 -3.79 0.23 -16.49
CA PHE A 72 -2.57 0.75 -17.11
C PHE A 72 -1.39 0.58 -16.16
N SER A 73 -0.21 0.26 -16.70
CA SER A 73 1.01 0.28 -15.88
C SER A 73 1.50 1.72 -15.70
N LEU A 74 1.91 2.06 -14.48
CA LEU A 74 2.53 3.35 -14.13
C LEU A 74 4.06 3.26 -14.00
N ILE A 75 4.64 2.08 -14.23
CA ILE A 75 6.08 1.84 -14.22
C ILE A 75 6.49 1.19 -15.55
N PRO A 76 7.42 1.78 -16.31
CA PRO A 76 7.90 1.20 -17.56
C PRO A 76 8.40 -0.24 -17.38
N ASN A 77 8.04 -1.12 -18.30
CA ASN A 77 8.42 -2.54 -18.30
C ASN A 77 7.90 -3.36 -17.11
N SER A 78 6.86 -2.89 -16.40
CA SER A 78 6.15 -3.77 -15.46
C SER A 78 5.64 -4.99 -16.21
N PRO A 79 5.60 -6.19 -15.59
CA PRO A 79 4.93 -7.33 -16.18
C PRO A 79 3.45 -7.00 -16.45
N PRO A 80 2.78 -7.77 -17.32
CA PRO A 80 1.34 -7.65 -17.49
C PRO A 80 0.59 -7.73 -16.15
N PHE A 81 -0.47 -6.93 -15.99
CA PHE A 81 -1.21 -6.84 -14.72
C PHE A 81 -1.83 -8.19 -14.33
N GLU A 82 -2.30 -8.96 -15.33
CA GLU A 82 -2.91 -10.28 -15.15
C GLU A 82 -1.98 -11.34 -14.55
N ASN A 83 -0.66 -11.05 -14.49
CA ASN A 83 0.32 -11.93 -13.84
C ASN A 83 0.47 -11.65 -12.32
N THR A 84 -0.22 -10.65 -11.78
CA THR A 84 -0.20 -10.31 -10.35
C THR A 84 -0.73 -11.46 -9.50
N THR A 85 0.02 -11.85 -8.46
CA THR A 85 -0.39 -12.88 -7.49
C THR A 85 -0.74 -12.31 -6.12
N ASP A 86 -0.16 -11.17 -5.74
CA ASP A 86 -0.46 -10.43 -4.49
C ASP A 86 -0.79 -8.98 -4.84
N LEU A 87 -2.07 -8.64 -4.78
CA LEU A 87 -2.59 -7.35 -5.19
C LEU A 87 -2.94 -6.48 -3.98
N TRP A 88 -2.35 -5.29 -3.92
CA TRP A 88 -2.72 -4.23 -3.00
C TRP A 88 -3.55 -3.17 -3.72
N VAL A 89 -4.84 -3.06 -3.40
CA VAL A 89 -5.71 -2.03 -3.95
C VAL A 89 -5.73 -0.84 -3.00
N HIS A 90 -5.18 0.29 -3.41
CA HIS A 90 -5.18 1.53 -2.64
C HIS A 90 -6.13 2.55 -3.28
N ALA A 91 -7.23 2.84 -2.61
CA ALA A 91 -8.25 3.80 -3.02
C ALA A 91 -9.04 4.27 -1.79
N HIS A 92 -9.64 5.45 -1.86
CA HIS A 92 -10.68 5.83 -0.92
C HIS A 92 -11.86 4.85 -0.99
N GLY A 93 -12.78 4.95 -0.05
CA GLY A 93 -13.99 4.16 -0.13
C GLY A 93 -14.88 4.26 1.08
N ASN A 94 -15.91 3.44 1.05
CA ASN A 94 -16.91 3.31 2.09
C ASN A 94 -17.51 1.89 2.04
N CYS A 95 -18.59 1.67 2.80
CA CYS A 95 -19.24 0.37 2.89
C CYS A 95 -19.88 -0.15 1.58
N GLY A 96 -19.92 0.64 0.50
CA GLY A 96 -20.48 0.23 -0.79
C GLY A 96 -19.61 0.56 -2.00
N ALA A 97 -18.44 1.16 -1.82
CA ALA A 97 -17.62 1.67 -2.92
C ALA A 97 -16.12 1.55 -2.65
N ILE A 98 -15.36 1.35 -3.74
CA ILE A 98 -13.90 1.38 -3.79
C ILE A 98 -13.52 2.42 -4.83
N GLY A 99 -12.93 3.51 -4.36
CA GLY A 99 -12.71 4.77 -5.07
C GLY A 99 -13.99 5.22 -5.78
N GLN A 100 -13.93 5.33 -7.11
CA GLN A 100 -15.05 5.82 -7.93
C GLN A 100 -16.10 4.76 -8.28
N PHE A 101 -15.87 3.50 -7.95
CA PHE A 101 -16.74 2.40 -8.32
C PHE A 101 -17.62 1.95 -7.16
N THR A 102 -18.85 1.52 -7.45
CA THR A 102 -19.55 0.64 -6.50
C THR A 102 -18.77 -0.66 -6.35
N ALA A 103 -18.91 -1.34 -5.21
CA ALA A 103 -18.24 -2.63 -4.96
C ALA A 103 -18.46 -3.64 -6.10
N ASP A 104 -19.68 -3.72 -6.62
CA ASP A 104 -20.04 -4.60 -7.74
C ASP A 104 -19.33 -4.22 -9.06
N GLN A 105 -19.27 -2.92 -9.35
CA GLN A 105 -18.59 -2.43 -10.55
C GLN A 105 -17.09 -2.70 -10.46
N PHE A 106 -16.49 -2.44 -9.29
CA PHE A 106 -15.07 -2.72 -9.04
C PHE A 106 -14.77 -4.21 -9.14
N GLY A 107 -15.58 -5.06 -8.50
CA GLY A 107 -15.42 -6.51 -8.55
C GLY A 107 -15.46 -7.05 -9.98
N ARG A 108 -16.40 -6.58 -10.82
CA ARG A 108 -16.47 -6.96 -12.24
C ARG A 108 -15.27 -6.45 -13.05
N ALA A 109 -14.86 -5.19 -12.84
CA ALA A 109 -13.70 -4.63 -13.52
C ALA A 109 -12.43 -5.43 -13.18
N LEU A 110 -12.27 -5.79 -11.90
CA LEU A 110 -11.14 -6.59 -11.44
C LEU A 110 -11.19 -8.02 -11.99
N ASP A 111 -12.36 -8.66 -11.99
CA ASP A 111 -12.54 -9.99 -12.60
C ASP A 111 -12.12 -10.01 -14.08
N GLN A 112 -12.52 -8.99 -14.84
CA GLN A 112 -12.18 -8.82 -16.26
C GLN A 112 -10.68 -8.57 -16.47
N ALA A 113 -10.02 -7.88 -15.54
CA ALA A 113 -8.57 -7.65 -15.59
C ALA A 113 -7.74 -8.93 -15.36
N PHE A 114 -8.37 -10.01 -14.89
CA PHE A 114 -7.74 -11.31 -14.62
C PHE A 114 -8.43 -12.46 -15.37
N PRO A 115 -8.40 -12.51 -16.72
CA PRO A 115 -9.20 -13.45 -17.50
C PRO A 115 -8.77 -14.92 -17.35
N ASN A 116 -7.50 -15.17 -17.02
CA ASN A 116 -6.91 -16.52 -17.03
C ASN A 116 -6.57 -17.07 -15.64
N ALA A 117 -6.09 -16.21 -14.74
CA ALA A 117 -5.67 -16.58 -13.40
C ALA A 117 -5.98 -15.42 -12.45
N LYS A 118 -6.53 -15.74 -11.27
CA LYS A 118 -6.86 -14.74 -10.25
C LYS A 118 -5.67 -14.57 -9.30
N PRO A 119 -5.47 -13.36 -8.72
CA PRO A 119 -4.45 -13.17 -7.70
C PRO A 119 -4.76 -14.07 -6.49
N GLU A 120 -3.75 -14.67 -5.89
CA GLU A 120 -3.90 -15.50 -4.69
C GLU A 120 -4.37 -14.66 -3.49
N ARG A 121 -3.92 -13.40 -3.43
CA ARG A 121 -4.24 -12.46 -2.37
C ARG A 121 -4.64 -11.10 -2.94
N VAL A 122 -5.70 -10.52 -2.38
CA VAL A 122 -6.12 -9.13 -2.60
C VAL A 122 -6.29 -8.44 -1.26
N VAL A 123 -5.63 -7.29 -1.09
CA VAL A 123 -5.81 -6.39 0.06
C VAL A 123 -6.54 -5.15 -0.42
N LEU A 124 -7.74 -4.92 0.11
CA LEU A 124 -8.50 -3.69 -0.11
C LEU A 124 -8.11 -2.67 0.96
N ALA A 125 -7.10 -1.86 0.65
CA ALA A 125 -6.66 -0.72 1.43
C ALA A 125 -7.58 0.49 1.18
N SER A 126 -8.84 0.31 1.57
CA SER A 126 -9.96 1.24 1.38
C SER A 126 -10.83 1.26 2.64
N CYS A 127 -11.25 2.45 3.06
CA CYS A 127 -12.02 2.65 4.28
C CYS A 127 -13.32 1.85 4.26
N MET A 128 -13.64 1.19 5.37
CA MET A 128 -14.88 0.40 5.55
C MET A 128 -15.07 -0.75 4.53
N ALA A 129 -14.02 -1.20 3.84
CA ALA A 129 -14.12 -2.28 2.86
C ALA A 129 -14.59 -3.62 3.45
N GLY A 130 -14.33 -3.85 4.74
CA GLY A 130 -14.82 -5.01 5.50
C GLY A 130 -16.22 -4.84 6.09
N THR A 131 -16.79 -3.63 6.05
CA THR A 131 -18.07 -3.31 6.69
C THR A 131 -19.25 -3.69 5.80
N GLY A 132 -20.21 -4.44 6.35
CA GLY A 132 -21.46 -4.80 5.67
C GLY A 132 -21.84 -6.25 5.95
N GLN A 133 -23.08 -6.51 6.35
CA GLN A 133 -23.58 -7.86 6.66
C GLN A 133 -23.75 -8.70 5.37
N GLY A 134 -22.64 -9.18 4.81
CA GLY A 134 -22.62 -10.03 3.61
C GLY A 134 -22.69 -9.29 2.27
N GLN A 135 -22.55 -7.96 2.27
CA GLN A 135 -22.50 -7.10 1.08
C GLN A 135 -21.39 -6.05 1.20
N SER A 136 -20.32 -6.36 1.96
CA SER A 136 -19.16 -5.48 2.05
C SER A 136 -18.36 -5.51 0.75
N PRO A 137 -17.56 -4.47 0.45
CA PRO A 137 -16.65 -4.51 -0.69
C PRO A 137 -15.75 -5.76 -0.71
N VAL A 138 -15.28 -6.22 0.45
CA VAL A 138 -14.55 -7.50 0.58
C VAL A 138 -15.38 -8.68 0.11
N SER A 139 -16.64 -8.82 0.55
CA SER A 139 -17.47 -9.97 0.14
C SER A 139 -17.81 -9.94 -1.34
N VAL A 140 -18.12 -8.76 -1.88
CA VAL A 140 -18.47 -8.58 -3.30
C VAL A 140 -17.27 -8.88 -4.21
N VAL A 141 -16.09 -8.35 -3.88
CA VAL A 141 -14.87 -8.63 -4.66
C VAL A 141 -14.46 -10.10 -4.53
N SER A 142 -14.61 -10.68 -3.33
CA SER A 142 -14.34 -12.12 -3.12
C SER A 142 -15.27 -13.00 -3.96
N GLU A 143 -16.56 -12.65 -4.08
CA GLU A 143 -17.50 -13.38 -4.92
C GLU A 143 -17.13 -13.27 -6.40
N ALA A 144 -16.77 -12.07 -6.86
CA ALA A 144 -16.37 -11.82 -8.24
C ALA A 144 -15.10 -12.60 -8.65
N LEU A 145 -14.11 -12.70 -7.77
CA LEU A 145 -12.86 -13.44 -8.04
C LEU A 145 -12.99 -14.95 -7.75
N GLY A 146 -13.98 -15.37 -6.97
CA GLY A 146 -14.20 -16.77 -6.59
C GLY A 146 -13.18 -17.30 -5.58
N GLN A 147 -13.14 -18.63 -5.42
CA GLN A 147 -12.35 -19.30 -4.37
C GLN A 147 -10.82 -19.26 -4.57
N ALA A 148 -10.34 -18.78 -5.71
CA ALA A 148 -8.91 -18.70 -6.02
C ALA A 148 -8.21 -17.54 -5.28
N SER A 149 -8.96 -16.57 -4.78
CA SER A 149 -8.42 -15.36 -4.15
C SER A 149 -8.85 -15.24 -2.69
N SER A 150 -7.89 -14.95 -1.81
CA SER A 150 -8.17 -14.43 -0.48
C SER A 150 -8.30 -12.92 -0.54
N VAL A 151 -9.49 -12.38 -0.25
CA VAL A 151 -9.75 -10.93 -0.21
C VAL A 151 -9.84 -10.45 1.23
N THR A 152 -9.09 -9.41 1.57
CA THR A 152 -9.02 -8.84 2.92
C THR A 152 -9.24 -7.33 2.89
N GLY A 153 -9.78 -6.78 3.97
CA GLY A 153 -10.04 -5.35 4.16
C GLY A 153 -10.45 -5.09 5.61
N TRP A 154 -10.66 -3.83 5.97
CA TRP A 154 -10.95 -3.41 7.35
C TRP A 154 -12.34 -2.80 7.47
N ASP A 155 -12.93 -2.90 8.66
CA ASP A 155 -14.27 -2.43 9.00
C ASP A 155 -14.31 -0.99 9.54
N GLY A 156 -13.29 -0.19 9.22
CA GLY A 156 -13.12 1.17 9.73
C GLY A 156 -12.26 2.04 8.83
N SER A 157 -11.94 3.24 9.33
CA SER A 157 -10.96 4.13 8.69
C SER A 157 -9.58 3.51 8.74
N VAL A 158 -8.89 3.51 7.61
CA VAL A 158 -7.59 2.87 7.45
C VAL A 158 -6.51 3.85 7.01
N GLY A 159 -5.26 3.48 7.25
CA GLY A 159 -4.10 4.20 6.76
C GLY A 159 -2.79 3.57 7.21
N VAL A 160 -1.70 4.17 6.77
CA VAL A 160 -0.36 3.91 7.29
C VAL A 160 -0.25 4.47 8.72
N ARG A 161 0.52 3.78 9.55
CA ARG A 161 0.72 4.07 10.97
C ARG A 161 2.17 3.81 11.35
N GLY A 162 2.78 4.75 12.06
CA GLY A 162 4.13 4.59 12.59
C GLY A 162 4.19 4.00 13.99
N ASN A 163 3.07 3.93 14.72
CA ASN A 163 3.01 3.39 16.09
C ASN A 163 4.13 3.94 17.01
N GLY A 164 4.42 5.24 16.91
CA GLY A 164 5.46 5.93 17.66
C GLY A 164 6.85 5.95 17.01
N SER A 165 7.04 5.27 15.88
CA SER A 165 8.24 5.38 15.06
C SER A 165 8.02 6.38 13.92
N GLN A 166 9.06 7.11 13.53
CA GLN A 166 9.14 7.86 12.27
C GLN A 166 9.90 7.07 11.18
N GLN A 167 10.43 5.89 11.51
CA GLN A 167 11.14 5.06 10.55
C GLN A 167 10.15 4.31 9.67
N LEU A 168 10.23 4.53 8.36
CA LEU A 168 9.33 3.93 7.38
C LEU A 168 9.27 2.38 7.47
N ALA A 169 10.39 1.75 7.83
CA ALA A 169 10.48 0.29 7.98
C ALA A 169 9.65 -0.26 9.17
N ASP A 170 9.34 0.58 10.15
CA ASP A 170 8.52 0.21 11.32
C ASP A 170 7.02 0.45 11.07
N PHE A 171 6.67 1.07 9.94
CA PHE A 171 5.29 1.43 9.65
C PHE A 171 4.46 0.20 9.29
N SER A 172 3.17 0.28 9.59
CA SER A 172 2.18 -0.74 9.29
C SER A 172 0.90 -0.12 8.71
N TYR A 173 0.03 -0.94 8.12
CA TYR A 173 -1.24 -0.49 7.55
C TYR A 173 -2.46 -1.16 8.20
N GLY A 174 -3.59 -0.44 8.25
CA GLY A 174 -4.90 -0.96 8.65
C GLY A 174 -5.70 0.10 9.42
N LEU A 175 -6.52 -0.31 10.40
CA LEU A 175 -7.26 0.63 11.27
C LEU A 175 -6.34 1.67 11.92
N ALA A 176 -6.58 2.96 11.67
CA ALA A 176 -5.75 4.05 12.17
C ALA A 176 -6.53 4.93 13.15
N ARG A 177 -5.93 5.19 14.32
CA ARG A 177 -6.48 6.07 15.37
C ARG A 177 -5.39 6.97 15.93
N ILE A 178 -5.81 8.09 16.51
CA ILE A 178 -4.94 8.98 17.28
C ILE A 178 -5.43 8.88 18.73
N PRO A 179 -4.63 8.35 19.67
CA PRO A 179 -5.11 8.00 21.01
C PRO A 179 -5.19 9.20 21.98
N LEU A 180 -4.51 10.31 21.68
CA LEU A 180 -4.40 11.46 22.59
C LEU A 180 -4.92 12.73 21.92
N ASP A 181 -5.77 13.49 22.62
CA ASP A 181 -6.34 14.76 22.12
C ASP A 181 -5.26 15.77 21.71
N GLU A 182 -4.18 15.86 22.49
CA GLU A 182 -3.03 16.74 22.18
C GLU A 182 -2.33 16.33 20.89
N TRP A 183 -2.26 15.03 20.59
CA TRP A 183 -1.74 14.54 19.31
C TRP A 183 -2.72 14.75 18.17
N GLU A 184 -4.03 14.74 18.44
CA GLU A 184 -5.02 15.06 17.42
C GLU A 184 -4.86 16.51 16.94
N GLN A 185 -4.66 17.45 17.86
CA GLN A 185 -4.36 18.83 17.51
C GLN A 185 -3.05 18.95 16.71
N ASP A 186 -1.99 18.32 17.20
CA ASP A 186 -0.66 18.37 16.58
C ASP A 186 -0.65 17.74 15.17
N VAL A 187 -1.25 16.55 15.01
CA VAL A 187 -1.48 15.94 13.69
C VAL A 187 -2.36 16.82 12.80
N GLY A 188 -3.34 17.52 13.37
CA GLY A 188 -4.17 18.49 12.68
C GLY A 188 -3.36 19.68 12.14
N ASP A 189 -2.46 20.23 12.95
CA ASP A 189 -1.60 21.35 12.59
C ASP A 189 -0.59 20.95 11.50
N ILE A 190 0.07 19.80 11.66
CA ILE A 190 0.95 19.23 10.63
C ILE A 190 0.16 18.97 9.33
N GLY A 191 -1.02 18.37 9.46
CA GLY A 191 -1.92 18.09 8.33
C GLY A 191 -2.34 19.35 7.58
N ALA A 192 -2.61 20.45 8.29
CA ALA A 192 -2.92 21.74 7.68
C ALA A 192 -1.72 22.35 6.95
N ALA A 193 -0.52 22.29 7.54
CA ALA A 193 0.71 22.76 6.90
C ALA A 193 1.00 22.00 5.59
N ILE A 194 0.87 20.67 5.64
CA ILE A 194 1.02 19.81 4.46
C ILE A 194 -0.06 20.08 3.44
N SER A 195 -1.32 20.21 3.86
CA SER A 195 -2.44 20.46 2.97
C SER A 195 -2.24 21.75 2.18
N ASN A 196 -1.82 22.84 2.82
CA ASN A 196 -1.54 24.10 2.13
C ASN A 196 -0.47 23.92 1.04
N LEU A 197 0.62 23.23 1.34
CA LEU A 197 1.68 22.96 0.35
C LEU A 197 1.23 22.00 -0.76
N TRP A 198 0.38 21.04 -0.43
CA TRP A 198 -0.10 20.02 -1.36
C TRP A 198 -1.19 20.55 -2.31
N THR A 199 -2.03 21.49 -1.86
CA THR A 199 -3.08 22.07 -2.69
C THR A 199 -2.62 23.30 -3.46
N ASP A 200 -1.68 24.06 -2.92
CA ASP A 200 -1.19 25.29 -3.55
C ASP A 200 -0.09 25.01 -4.57
N VAL A 201 -0.06 25.81 -5.64
CA VAL A 201 1.03 25.75 -6.62
C VAL A 201 2.19 26.59 -6.11
N VAL A 202 3.15 25.92 -5.47
CA VAL A 202 4.42 26.52 -5.02
C VAL A 202 5.56 25.95 -5.85
N ASP A 203 6.40 26.83 -6.40
CA ASP A 203 7.51 26.43 -7.25
C ASP A 203 8.45 25.44 -6.52
N GLY A 204 8.69 24.29 -7.15
CA GLY A 204 9.56 23.24 -6.62
C GLY A 204 8.95 22.38 -5.50
N VAL A 205 7.67 22.58 -5.16
CA VAL A 205 6.95 21.77 -4.16
C VAL A 205 5.99 20.82 -4.86
N PRO A 206 6.07 19.50 -4.62
CA PRO A 206 5.09 18.55 -5.13
C PRO A 206 3.68 18.87 -4.61
N ASN A 207 2.73 18.99 -5.54
CA ASN A 207 1.32 19.28 -5.23
C ASN A 207 0.36 18.38 -6.03
N GLN A 208 -0.92 18.52 -5.74
CA GLN A 208 -2.03 17.79 -6.35
C GLN A 208 -2.12 17.95 -7.87
N THR A 209 -1.80 19.14 -8.41
CA THR A 209 -1.76 19.37 -9.86
C THR A 209 -0.62 18.55 -10.48
N ASN A 210 0.59 18.64 -9.90
CA ASN A 210 1.73 17.85 -10.36
C ASN A 210 1.49 16.34 -10.25
N CYS A 211 0.75 15.89 -9.24
CA CYS A 211 0.34 14.49 -9.13
C CYS A 211 -0.52 14.05 -10.32
N THR A 212 -1.54 14.84 -10.63
CA THR A 212 -2.45 14.55 -11.74
C THR A 212 -1.71 14.55 -13.07
N ASP A 213 -0.83 15.53 -13.29
CA ASP A 213 0.02 15.63 -14.48
C ASP A 213 0.95 14.41 -14.59
N ALA A 214 1.66 14.06 -13.52
CA ALA A 214 2.56 12.90 -13.49
C ALA A 214 1.82 11.58 -13.74
N LEU A 215 0.60 11.45 -13.21
CA LEU A 215 -0.25 10.27 -13.44
C LEU A 215 -0.67 10.17 -14.91
N MET A 216 -1.16 11.27 -15.50
CA MET A 216 -1.52 11.31 -16.93
C MET A 216 -0.31 11.05 -17.83
N GLU A 217 0.84 11.62 -17.50
CA GLU A 217 2.10 11.43 -18.21
C GLU A 217 2.55 9.97 -18.18
N ALA A 218 2.45 9.28 -17.03
CA ALA A 218 2.84 7.89 -16.87
C ALA A 218 1.93 6.92 -17.65
N MET A 219 0.67 7.29 -17.90
CA MET A 219 -0.26 6.51 -18.73
C MET A 219 -0.06 6.71 -20.23
N ALA A 220 0.74 7.70 -20.66
CA ALA A 220 0.90 8.02 -22.06
C ALA A 220 1.73 6.93 -22.80
N PRO A 221 1.33 6.48 -24.01
CA PRO A 221 1.94 5.32 -24.69
C PRO A 221 3.45 5.39 -25.01
N VAL A 222 4.08 6.57 -24.93
CA VAL A 222 5.47 6.81 -25.37
C VAL A 222 6.31 7.50 -24.28
N ASN A 223 5.85 7.52 -23.03
CA ASN A 223 6.57 8.23 -21.97
C ASN A 223 7.50 7.29 -21.18
N PRO A 224 8.82 7.57 -21.10
CA PRO A 224 9.73 6.82 -20.25
C PRO A 224 9.59 7.17 -18.75
N GLN A 225 8.83 8.22 -18.41
CA GLN A 225 8.67 8.65 -17.01
C GLN A 225 7.76 7.70 -16.25
N SER A 226 8.22 7.30 -15.07
CA SER A 226 7.42 6.50 -14.13
C SER A 226 6.78 7.41 -13.09
N PHE A 227 5.52 7.13 -12.77
CA PHE A 227 4.83 7.78 -11.65
C PHE A 227 5.58 7.56 -10.32
N ILE A 228 6.36 6.48 -10.19
CA ILE A 228 7.14 6.21 -8.97
C ILE A 228 8.18 7.30 -8.67
N GLY A 229 8.68 8.00 -9.69
CA GLY A 229 9.59 9.12 -9.51
C GLY A 229 8.92 10.27 -8.76
N PHE A 230 7.69 10.62 -9.14
CA PHE A 230 6.87 11.61 -8.44
C PHE A 230 6.53 11.16 -7.02
N VAL A 231 6.18 9.89 -6.84
CA VAL A 231 5.87 9.31 -5.52
C VAL A 231 7.05 9.45 -4.56
N ASN A 232 8.25 9.07 -5.01
CA ASN A 232 9.46 9.15 -4.18
C ASN A 232 9.85 10.59 -3.87
N ALA A 233 9.79 11.49 -4.86
CA ALA A 233 10.10 12.91 -4.65
C ALA A 233 9.12 13.58 -3.66
N THR A 234 7.84 13.23 -3.73
CA THR A 234 6.81 13.73 -2.80
C THR A 234 7.07 13.24 -1.38
N ALA A 235 7.38 11.94 -1.20
CA ALA A 235 7.69 11.38 0.10
C ALA A 235 8.96 12.00 0.70
N GLU A 236 10.02 12.17 -0.10
CA GLU A 236 11.27 12.81 0.32
C GLU A 236 11.06 14.28 0.72
N PHE A 237 10.22 15.02 -0.02
CA PHE A 237 9.92 16.41 0.28
C PHE A 237 9.24 16.57 1.65
N PHE A 238 8.20 15.79 1.92
CA PHE A 238 7.39 15.89 3.14
C PHE A 238 7.95 15.08 4.32
N SER A 239 9.22 14.63 4.28
CA SER A 239 9.83 13.85 5.36
C SER A 239 11.31 14.19 5.60
N ASN A 240 11.76 15.33 5.08
CA ASN A 240 13.13 15.82 5.31
C ASN A 240 13.19 16.85 6.44
N ASP A 241 14.42 17.22 6.83
CA ASP A 241 14.68 18.18 7.91
C ASP A 241 14.04 19.56 7.67
N ILE A 242 13.84 19.97 6.42
CA ILE A 242 13.19 21.24 6.07
C ILE A 242 11.69 21.15 6.38
N ALA A 243 11.04 20.06 5.98
CA ALA A 243 9.64 19.80 6.31
C ALA A 243 9.44 19.70 7.83
N ALA A 244 10.33 19.01 8.54
CA ALA A 244 10.31 18.96 10.01
C ALA A 244 10.43 20.35 10.64
N GLY A 245 11.38 21.17 10.18
CA GLY A 245 11.55 22.55 10.66
C GLY A 245 10.37 23.48 10.33
N ALA A 246 9.57 23.15 9.32
CA ALA A 246 8.38 23.88 8.89
C ALA A 246 7.07 23.35 9.51
N GLY A 247 7.13 22.27 10.30
CA GLY A 247 5.93 21.62 10.85
C GLY A 247 5.10 20.88 9.80
N SER A 248 5.71 20.41 8.71
CA SER A 248 5.06 19.68 7.61
C SER A 248 5.64 18.28 7.40
N ASP A 249 6.28 17.70 8.42
CA ASP A 249 6.81 16.33 8.38
C ASP A 249 5.68 15.30 8.50
N TYR A 250 5.43 14.60 7.41
CA TYR A 250 4.39 13.59 7.35
C TYR A 250 4.75 12.31 8.11
N THR A 251 6.02 11.96 8.25
CA THR A 251 6.43 10.79 9.06
C THR A 251 6.14 11.04 10.54
N GLU A 252 6.28 12.28 11.00
CA GLU A 252 5.85 12.69 12.34
C GLU A 252 4.33 12.57 12.51
N ALA A 253 3.53 13.04 11.54
CA ALA A 253 2.08 12.86 11.60
C ALA A 253 1.67 11.38 11.63
N LEU A 254 2.35 10.52 10.86
CA LEU A 254 2.10 9.08 10.81
C LEU A 254 2.58 8.36 12.08
N SER A 255 3.65 8.82 12.75
CA SER A 255 4.13 8.23 14.00
C SER A 255 3.08 8.29 15.11
N LYS A 256 2.26 9.35 15.10
CA LYS A 256 1.15 9.59 16.06
C LYS A 256 -0.12 8.76 15.74
N ARG A 257 -0.13 7.97 14.66
CA ARG A 257 -1.24 7.07 14.29
C ARG A 257 -0.98 5.64 14.77
N TYR A 258 -2.00 5.04 15.41
CA TYR A 258 -1.93 3.74 16.09
C TYR A 258 -3.05 2.78 15.67
N SER A 259 -2.79 1.48 15.81
CA SER A 259 -3.82 0.44 15.66
C SER A 259 -4.54 0.20 16.98
N PRO A 260 -5.87 -0.03 16.98
CA PRO A 260 -6.59 -0.48 18.17
C PRO A 260 -6.03 -1.82 18.67
N GLY A 261 -5.88 -1.98 19.99
CA GLY A 261 -5.52 -3.26 20.62
C GLY A 261 -4.05 -3.68 20.51
N VAL A 262 -3.15 -2.75 20.17
CA VAL A 262 -1.71 -3.03 20.10
C VAL A 262 -1.04 -2.78 21.44
N SER A 263 -0.04 -3.62 21.75
CA SER A 263 0.93 -3.33 22.79
C SER A 263 2.11 -2.55 22.29
N VAL A 264 2.29 -1.32 22.79
CA VAL A 264 3.26 -0.41 22.21
C VAL A 264 4.68 -0.78 22.65
N CYS A 265 5.56 -1.03 21.67
CA CYS A 265 7.00 -1.26 21.86
C CYS A 265 7.79 -0.31 20.96
N GLY A 266 7.82 0.98 21.29
CA GLY A 266 8.63 1.99 20.59
C GLY A 266 9.41 2.83 21.60
N ARG A 267 10.66 3.18 21.27
CA ARG A 267 11.56 3.92 22.18
C ARG A 267 11.04 5.31 22.54
N ASP A 268 10.30 5.92 21.63
CA ASP A 268 9.85 7.32 21.70
C ASP A 268 8.37 7.45 22.09
N VAL A 269 7.78 6.35 22.55
CA VAL A 269 6.39 6.31 22.99
C VAL A 269 6.32 6.83 24.42
N PRO A 270 5.53 7.88 24.72
CA PRO A 270 5.32 8.31 26.09
C PRO A 270 4.41 7.30 26.80
N VAL A 271 4.98 6.18 27.25
CA VAL A 271 4.27 5.06 27.90
C VAL A 271 3.38 5.54 29.04
N ASN A 272 3.81 6.58 29.76
CA ASN A 272 3.03 7.21 30.82
C ASN A 272 1.71 7.85 30.37
N LEU A 273 1.61 8.32 29.12
CA LEU A 273 0.40 8.92 28.56
C LEU A 273 -0.55 7.87 27.99
N LEU A 274 -0.01 6.77 27.47
CA LEU A 274 -0.80 5.69 26.85
C LEU A 274 -1.21 4.60 27.84
N ARG A 275 -0.65 4.57 29.06
CA ARG A 275 -0.95 3.55 30.08
C ARG A 275 -2.42 3.49 30.49
N ASP A 276 -3.10 4.63 30.45
CA ASP A 276 -4.49 4.76 30.85
C ASP A 276 -5.48 4.65 29.67
N ASP A 277 -4.98 4.50 28.43
CA ASP A 277 -5.82 4.26 27.25
C ASP A 277 -6.31 2.80 27.25
N PRO A 278 -7.63 2.54 27.33
CA PRO A 278 -8.18 1.19 27.34
C PRO A 278 -7.93 0.39 26.05
N ASN A 279 -7.41 1.03 25.00
CA ASN A 279 -7.07 0.40 23.72
C ASN A 279 -5.59 0.03 23.60
N CYS A 280 -4.75 0.40 24.57
CA CYS A 280 -3.35 0.02 24.64
C CYS A 280 -3.17 -1.15 25.61
N VAL A 281 -2.43 -2.18 25.19
CA VAL A 281 -2.01 -3.28 26.07
C VAL A 281 -0.52 -3.08 26.37
N PHE A 282 0.01 -3.37 27.54
CA PHE A 282 1.47 -3.34 27.75
C PHE A 282 1.89 -4.72 28.24
N PRO A 283 2.95 -5.34 27.69
CA PRO A 283 3.50 -6.55 28.31
C PRO A 283 3.99 -6.19 29.72
N ASP A 284 3.56 -6.98 30.71
CA ASP A 284 3.98 -6.86 32.11
C ASP A 284 5.50 -6.94 32.30
#